data_AF-A0A3M1CKS5-F1
#
_entry.id   AF-A0A3M1CKS5-F1
#
_cell.length_a   1.000
_cell.length_b   1.000
_cell.length_c   1.000
_cell.angle_alpha   90.00
_cell.angle_beta   90.00
_cell.angle_gamma   90.00
#
_symmetry.space_group_name_H-M   'P 1'
#
loop_
_entity.id
_entity.type
_entity.pdbx_description
1 polymer ?
#
loop_
_entity_poly.entity_id
_entity_poly.type
_entity_poly.pdbx_seq_one_letter_code
_entity_poly.pdbx_strand_id
1 'polypeptide(L)'
;MDFSIYLPIAGCSLNIFLLVGLGSLVGFLSGLFGVGGGFLLTPLLIMIGVPPTVAAASDSNQIVAASASGTYAHARAGSVDFKMGILLLVGGIAGGSVGV
;
A
#
# COMPACT_ATOMS: atom_id res chain seq x y z
N MET A 1 -11.01 25.42 -13.63
CA MET A 1 -10.07 25.34 -12.50
C MET A 1 -9.39 23.99 -12.61
N ASP A 2 -8.16 23.96 -13.11
CA ASP A 2 -7.42 22.72 -13.29
C ASP A 2 -6.89 22.28 -11.92
N PHE A 3 -7.56 21.32 -11.28
CA PHE A 3 -7.19 20.74 -9.98
C PHE A 3 -6.00 19.78 -10.10
N SER A 4 -4.97 20.19 -10.84
CA SER A 4 -3.77 19.41 -11.10
C SER A 4 -2.68 19.81 -10.11
N ILE A 5 -2.28 18.87 -9.25
CA ILE A 5 -1.12 19.02 -8.38
C ILE A 5 0.10 18.49 -9.11
N TYR A 6 1.14 19.32 -9.17
CA TYR A 6 2.46 18.89 -9.60
C TYR A 6 3.14 18.12 -8.48
N LEU A 7 3.49 16.86 -8.72
CA LEU A 7 4.32 16.08 -7.79
C LEU A 7 5.80 16.29 -8.13
N PRO A 8 6.56 17.07 -7.35
CA PRO A 8 7.97 17.35 -7.62
C PRO A 8 8.85 16.10 -7.55
N ILE A 9 8.43 15.10 -6.76
CA ILE A 9 9.14 13.83 -6.60
C ILE A 9 8.91 12.92 -7.82
N ALA A 10 7.72 12.97 -8.43
CA ALA A 10 7.35 12.14 -9.58
C ALA A 10 7.59 12.83 -10.94
N GLY A 11 7.77 14.15 -10.96
CA GLY A 11 7.94 14.95 -12.18
C GLY A 11 6.67 15.09 -13.03
N CYS A 12 5.51 14.66 -12.53
CA CYS A 12 4.24 14.63 -13.25
C CYS A 12 3.14 15.45 -12.53
N SER A 13 2.23 16.04 -13.31
CA SER A 13 1.01 16.68 -12.78
C SER A 13 -0.15 15.70 -12.80
N LEU A 14 -0.78 15.49 -11.64
CA LEU A 14 -1.92 14.59 -11.48
C LEU A 14 -3.13 15.34 -10.92
N ASN A 15 -4.32 14.89 -11.31
CA ASN A 15 -5.56 15.46 -10.80
C ASN A 15 -5.81 15.00 -9.35
N ILE A 16 -6.13 15.93 -8.46
CA ILE A 16 -6.32 15.64 -7.04
C ILE A 16 -7.52 14.70 -6.79
N PHE A 17 -8.59 14.83 -7.57
CA PHE A 17 -9.77 13.99 -7.45
C PHE A 17 -9.46 12.55 -7.85
N LEU A 18 -8.61 12.38 -8.86
CA LEU A 18 -8.12 11.06 -9.25
C LEU A 18 -7.30 10.45 -8.11
N LEU A 19 -6.36 11.20 -7.54
CA LEU A 19 -5.50 10.69 -6.45
C LEU A 19 -6.32 10.28 -5.22
N VAL A 20 -7.28 11.12 -4.81
CA VAL A 20 -8.16 10.85 -3.67
C VAL A 20 -9.11 9.68 -3.96
N GLY A 21 -9.73 9.63 -5.14
CA GLY A 21 -10.64 8.53 -5.51
C GLY A 21 -9.94 7.18 -5.56
N LEU A 22 -8.71 7.18 -6.07
CA LEU A 22 -7.90 5.99 -6.25
C LEU A 22 -7.31 5.50 -4.92
N GLY A 23 -6.79 6.43 -4.10
CA GLY A 23 -6.32 6.12 -2.74
C GLY A 23 -7.44 5.64 -1.82
N SER A 24 -8.64 6.24 -1.91
CA SER A 24 -9.79 5.81 -1.10
C SER A 24 -10.34 4.45 -1.55
N LEU A 25 -10.46 4.20 -2.85
CA LEU A 25 -10.90 2.90 -3.38
C LEU A 25 -9.91 1.79 -3.00
N VAL A 26 -8.62 2.00 -3.26
CA VAL A 26 -7.58 1.01 -2.95
C VAL A 26 -7.44 0.83 -1.45
N GLY A 27 -7.50 1.91 -0.65
CA GLY A 27 -7.47 1.83 0.81
C GLY A 27 -8.66 1.06 1.39
N PHE A 28 -9.87 1.28 0.87
CA PHE A 28 -11.07 0.56 1.28
C PHE A 28 -10.97 -0.94 0.94
N LEU A 29 -10.62 -1.28 -0.29
CA LEU A 29 -10.44 -2.67 -0.72
C LEU A 29 -9.32 -3.34 0.08
N SER A 30 -8.19 -2.67 0.25
CA SER A 30 -7.06 -3.13 1.05
C SER A 30 -7.45 -3.42 2.49
N GLY A 31 -8.22 -2.53 3.12
CA GLY A 31 -8.69 -2.71 4.49
C GLY A 31 -9.66 -3.88 4.62
N LEU A 32 -10.49 -4.12 3.61
CA LEU A 32 -11.43 -5.24 3.58
C LEU A 32 -10.72 -6.59 3.50
N PHE A 33 -9.67 -6.69 2.68
CA PHE A 33 -8.92 -7.94 2.48
C PHE A 33 -7.76 -8.12 3.47
N GLY A 34 -7.31 -7.06 4.15
CA GLY A 34 -6.17 -7.10 5.07
C GLY A 34 -4.81 -7.32 4.41
N VAL A 35 -4.71 -7.21 3.08
CA VAL A 35 -3.51 -7.52 2.28
C VAL A 35 -2.57 -6.31 2.11
N GLY A 36 -2.96 -5.13 2.60
CA GLY A 36 -2.11 -3.95 2.57
C GLY A 36 -2.10 -3.16 1.25
N GLY A 37 -2.86 -3.53 0.22
CA GLY A 37 -3.26 -2.60 -0.85
C GLY A 37 -2.21 -2.27 -1.90
N GLY A 38 -0.93 -2.51 -1.61
CA GLY A 38 0.14 -2.11 -2.49
C GLY A 38 0.30 -2.92 -3.77
N PHE A 39 -0.20 -4.15 -3.76
CA PHE A 39 -0.33 -4.94 -4.98
C PHE A 39 -1.28 -4.29 -6.02
N LEU A 40 -2.16 -3.38 -5.59
CA LEU A 40 -3.04 -2.61 -6.47
C LEU A 40 -2.51 -1.20 -6.71
N LEU A 41 -2.07 -0.49 -5.67
CA LEU A 41 -1.71 0.93 -5.79
C LEU A 41 -0.45 1.14 -6.63
N THR A 42 0.61 0.37 -6.38
CA THR A 42 1.88 0.47 -7.12
C THR A 42 1.70 0.32 -8.63
N PRO A 43 1.11 -0.77 -9.17
CA PRO A 43 0.95 -0.92 -10.62
C PRO A 43 0.02 0.15 -11.22
N LEU A 44 -0.99 0.58 -10.47
CA LEU A 44 -1.95 1.56 -10.97
C LEU A 44 -1.33 2.97 -11.07
N LEU A 45 -0.48 3.36 -10.12
CA LEU A 45 0.34 4.57 -10.22
C LEU A 45 1.34 4.51 -11.38
N ILE A 46 1.97 3.35 -11.62
CA ILE A 46 2.87 3.15 -12.76
C ILE A 46 2.12 3.30 -14.09
N MET A 47 0.90 2.76 -14.20
CA MET A 47 0.06 2.92 -15.39
C MET A 47 -0.34 4.38 -15.67
N ILE A 48 -0.43 5.20 -14.60
CA ILE A 48 -0.71 6.64 -14.70
C ILE A 48 0.55 7.45 -15.08
N GLY A 49 1.71 6.80 -15.16
CA GLY A 49 2.97 7.42 -15.57
C GLY A 49 3.84 7.90 -14.40
N VAL A 50 3.54 7.51 -13.16
CA VAL A 50 4.41 7.78 -12.01
C VAL A 50 5.65 6.88 -12.08
N PRO A 51 6.85 7.42 -11.85
CA PRO A 51 8.08 6.61 -11.82
C PRO A 51 7.97 5.43 -10.83
N PRO A 52 8.41 4.21 -11.20
CA PRO A 52 8.26 3.01 -10.36
C PRO A 52 8.87 3.14 -8.96
N THR A 53 10.00 3.84 -8.84
CA THR A 53 10.66 4.09 -7.55
C THR A 53 9.82 4.96 -6.61
N VAL A 54 9.15 5.97 -7.16
CA VAL A 54 8.29 6.90 -6.40
C VAL A 54 6.97 6.22 -6.03
N ALA A 55 6.41 5.44 -6.96
CA ALA A 55 5.21 4.65 -6.72
C ALA A 55 5.42 3.64 -5.58
N ALA A 56 6.48 2.83 -5.66
CA ALA A 56 6.80 1.82 -4.64
C ALA A 56 7.11 2.43 -3.27
N ALA A 57 7.88 3.54 -3.23
CA ALA A 57 8.19 4.22 -1.98
C ALA A 57 6.94 4.78 -1.30
N SER A 58 6.06 5.45 -2.06
CA SER A 58 4.83 6.04 -1.53
C SER A 58 3.86 4.97 -1.03
N ASP A 59 3.73 3.89 -1.78
CA ASP A 59 2.85 2.78 -1.47
C ASP A 59 3.30 1.98 -0.25
N SER A 60 4.61 1.80 -0.04
CA SER A 60 5.14 1.06 1.12
C SER A 60 4.63 1.60 2.46
N ASN A 61 4.56 2.93 2.63
CA ASN A 61 4.00 3.55 3.83
C ASN A 61 2.49 3.30 3.96
N GLN A 62 1.76 3.34 2.84
CA GLN A 62 0.33 3.06 2.81
C GLN A 62 0.04 1.60 3.19
N ILE A 63 0.85 0.65 2.68
CA ILE A 63 0.75 -0.77 3.02
C ILE A 63 0.92 -0.98 4.51
N VAL A 64 1.89 -0.33 5.15
CA VAL A 64 2.12 -0.45 6.59
C VAL A 64 0.91 0.06 7.37
N ALA A 65 0.38 1.24 7.02
CA ALA A 65 -0.80 1.80 7.69
C ALA A 65 -2.07 0.95 7.49
N ALA A 66 -2.31 0.47 6.27
CA ALA A 66 -3.46 -0.36 5.95
C ALA A 66 -3.37 -1.75 6.60
N SER A 67 -2.18 -2.37 6.58
CA SER A 67 -1.95 -3.67 7.22
C SER A 67 -2.06 -3.58 8.74
N ALA A 68 -1.54 -2.51 9.35
CA ALA A 68 -1.65 -2.30 10.80
C ALA A 68 -3.10 -2.12 11.22
N SER A 69 -3.87 -1.30 10.50
CA SER A 69 -5.30 -1.09 10.79
C SER A 69 -6.15 -2.35 10.56
N GLY A 70 -5.90 -3.10 9.49
CA GLY A 70 -6.54 -4.40 9.23
C GLY A 70 -6.21 -5.44 10.30
N THR A 71 -4.94 -5.56 10.68
CA THR A 71 -4.50 -6.46 11.76
C THR A 71 -5.15 -6.09 13.08
N TYR A 72 -5.23 -4.80 13.41
CA TYR A 72 -5.90 -4.33 14.63
C TYR A 72 -7.39 -4.68 14.63
N ALA A 73 -8.09 -4.48 13.52
CA ALA A 73 -9.50 -4.83 13.39
C ALA A 73 -9.73 -6.34 13.56
N HIS A 74 -8.93 -7.18 12.89
CA HIS A 74 -9.01 -8.64 13.03
C HIS A 74 -8.58 -9.15 14.41
N ALA A 75 -7.61 -8.48 15.05
CA ALA A 75 -7.16 -8.83 16.39
C ALA A 75 -8.28 -8.60 17.41
N ARG A 76 -9.03 -7.50 17.27
CA ARG A 76 -10.22 -7.24 18.10
C ARG A 76 -11.33 -8.29 17.88
N ALA A 77 -11.42 -8.86 16.68
CA ALA A 77 -12.33 -9.96 16.36
C ALA A 77 -11.82 -11.34 16.82
N GLY A 78 -10.66 -11.42 17.47
CA GLY A 78 -10.06 -12.68 17.96
C GLY A 78 -9.60 -13.64 16.86
N SER A 79 -9.50 -13.17 15.62
CA SER A 79 -9.21 -14.01 14.44
C SER A 79 -7.73 -13.96 14.01
N VAL A 80 -6.85 -13.35 14.82
CA VAL A 80 -5.42 -13.21 14.50
C VAL A 80 -4.60 -14.27 15.23
N ASP A 81 -3.95 -15.13 14.45
CA ASP A 81 -2.94 -16.05 14.95
C ASP A 81 -1.56 -15.36 14.94
N PHE A 82 -1.18 -14.79 16.08
CA PHE A 82 0.11 -14.13 16.26
C PHE A 82 1.30 -15.09 16.15
N LYS A 83 1.11 -16.37 16.46
CA LYS A 83 2.19 -17.38 16.38
C LYS A 83 2.55 -17.60 14.91
N MET A 84 1.56 -17.83 14.06
CA MET A 84 1.76 -17.93 12.62
C MET A 84 2.26 -16.61 12.03
N GLY A 85 1.75 -15.46 12.49
CA GLY A 85 2.21 -14.15 12.06
C GLY A 85 3.72 -13.93 12.29
N ILE A 86 4.24 -14.32 13.45
CA ILE A 86 5.68 -14.20 13.76
C ILE A 86 6.51 -15.17 12.89
N LEU A 87 6.05 -16.41 12.68
CA LEU A 87 6.74 -17.35 11.79
C LEU A 87 6.84 -16.81 10.36
N LEU A 88 5.76 -16.23 9.84
CA LEU A 88 5.73 -15.61 8.52
C LEU A 88 6.63 -14.37 8.44
N LEU A 89 6.68 -13.56 9.49
CA LEU A 89 7.57 -12.40 9.58
C LEU A 89 9.04 -12.83 9.47
N VAL A 90 9.48 -13.77 10.32
CA VAL A 90 10.88 -14.22 10.35
C VAL A 90 11.25 -14.91 9.04
N GLY A 91 10.37 -15.79 8.53
CA GLY A 91 10.57 -16.45 7.24
C GLY A 91 10.62 -15.47 6.08
N GLY A 92 9.78 -14.43 6.09
CA GLY A 92 9.75 -13.37 5.08
C GLY A 92 11.01 -12.50 5.09
N ILE A 93 11.50 -12.11 6.27
CA ILE A 93 12.74 -11.34 6.39
C ILE A 93 13.95 -12.17 5.93
N ALA A 94 14.06 -13.41 6.41
CA ALA A 94 15.16 -14.29 6.03
C ALA A 94 15.12 -14.63 4.53
N GLY A 95 13.94 -15.00 4.01
CA GLY A 95 13.77 -15.33 2.59
C GLY A 95 13.98 -14.12 1.69
N GLY A 96 13.47 -12.94 2.07
CA GLY A 96 13.62 -11.71 1.30
C GLY A 96 15.06 -11.19 1.29
N SER A 97 15.80 -11.31 2.41
CA SER A 97 17.20 -10.89 2.48
C SER A 97 18.18 -11.82 1.76
N VAL A 98 17.85 -13.11 1.64
CA VAL A 98 18.69 -14.09 0.91
C VAL A 98 18.34 -14.15 -0.58
N GLY A 99 17.07 -13.88 -0.94
CA GLY A 99 16.58 -13.99 -2.31
C GLY A 99 16.78 -12.75 -3.19
N VAL A 100 17.02 -11.57 -2.60
CA VAL A 100 17.38 -10.31 -3.28
C VAL A 100 18.89 -10.12 -3.25
#